data_AF-A0A1G8RY55-F1
#
_entry.id   AF-A0A1G8RY55-F1
#
_cell.length_a   1.000
_cell.length_b   1.000
_cell.length_c   1.000
_cell.angle_alpha   90.00
_cell.angle_beta   90.00
_cell.angle_gamma   90.00
#
_symmetry.space_group_name_H-M   'P 1'
#
loop_
_entity.id
_entity.type
_entity.pdbx_description
1 polymer ?
#
loop_
_entity_poly.entity_id
_entity_poly.type
_entity_poly.pdbx_seq_one_letter_code
_entity_poly.pdbx_strand_id
1 'polypeptide(L)'
;MTVRRTVNAAMQALIDGTFGCLDAAAETINARLGGTVSKGTLSKRLSGQLGWPVEEVMALEDAAGRHPVTRMLARRLDTRERTAAASLVEASGEASKEAGEAICAALRAAQSADAGELATAIQEAAEGEQALRRLREALEAVR
;
A
#
# COMPACT_ATOMS: atom_id res chain seq x y z
N MET A 1 -9.48 -5.98 12.06
CA MET A 1 -9.68 -4.59 12.55
C MET A 1 -10.87 -3.99 11.82
N THR A 2 -11.90 -3.51 12.52
CA THR A 2 -13.13 -2.97 11.87
C THR A 2 -12.86 -1.60 11.24
N VAL A 3 -13.48 -1.28 10.10
CA VAL A 3 -13.36 0.02 9.39
C VAL A 3 -13.55 1.21 10.35
N ARG A 4 -14.54 1.13 11.24
CA ARG A 4 -14.81 2.11 12.30
C ARG A 4 -13.57 2.43 13.15
N ARG A 5 -12.84 1.38 13.56
CA ARG A 5 -11.67 1.49 14.43
C ARG A 5 -10.49 2.14 13.68
N THR A 6 -10.35 1.83 12.39
CA THR A 6 -9.34 2.45 11.52
C THR A 6 -9.63 3.93 11.29
N VAL A 7 -10.87 4.29 10.97
CA VAL A 7 -11.27 5.70 10.80
C VAL A 7 -11.04 6.46 12.10
N ASN A 8 -11.47 5.93 13.25
CA ASN A 8 -11.27 6.61 14.53
C ASN A 8 -9.80 6.81 14.87
N ALA A 9 -8.95 5.81 14.62
CA ALA A 9 -7.50 5.95 14.83
C ALA A 9 -6.88 6.99 13.90
N ALA A 10 -7.29 7.03 12.62
CA ALA A 10 -6.82 8.03 11.66
C ALA A 10 -7.24 9.45 12.08
N MET A 11 -8.50 9.63 12.49
CA MET A 11 -9.01 10.92 12.95
C MET A 11 -8.33 11.35 14.26
N GLN A 12 -8.11 10.42 15.20
CA GLN A 12 -7.37 10.70 16.44
C GLN A 12 -5.96 11.22 16.14
N ALA A 13 -5.21 10.51 15.29
CA ALA A 13 -3.85 10.90 14.92
C ALA A 13 -3.82 12.24 14.16
N LEU A 14 -4.85 12.53 13.36
CA LEU A 14 -4.99 13.81 12.67
C LEU A 14 -5.22 14.95 13.68
N ILE A 15 -6.12 14.73 14.64
CA ILE A 15 -6.44 15.66 15.73
C ILE A 15 -5.20 15.94 16.57
N ASP A 16 -4.56 14.90 17.10
CA ASP A 16 -3.40 15.06 17.98
C ASP A 16 -2.20 15.67 17.25
N GLY A 17 -1.99 15.28 15.98
CA GLY A 17 -0.82 15.70 15.21
C GLY A 17 -0.94 17.04 14.47
N THR A 18 -2.14 17.53 14.17
CA THR A 18 -2.33 18.82 13.48
C THR A 18 -3.00 19.86 14.38
N PHE A 19 -4.06 19.48 15.10
CA PHE A 19 -4.90 20.43 15.84
C PHE A 19 -4.53 20.49 17.33
N GLY A 20 -3.84 19.47 17.85
CA GLY A 20 -3.37 19.36 19.23
C GLY A 20 -4.45 19.05 20.26
N CYS A 21 -5.73 19.38 19.98
CA CYS A 21 -6.84 19.05 20.86
C CYS A 21 -8.18 18.99 20.12
N LEU A 22 -9.20 18.44 20.79
CA LEU A 22 -10.56 18.32 20.27
C LEU A 22 -11.27 19.67 20.12
N ASP A 23 -10.95 20.65 20.96
CA ASP A 23 -11.58 21.97 20.89
C ASP A 23 -11.17 22.68 19.59
N ALA A 24 -9.87 22.69 19.27
CA ALA A 24 -9.35 23.25 18.01
C ALA A 24 -9.88 22.52 16.77
N ALA A 25 -10.00 21.18 16.83
CA ALA A 25 -10.60 20.41 15.74
C ALA A 25 -12.09 20.74 15.54
N ALA A 26 -12.85 20.91 16.63
CA ALA A 26 -14.25 21.29 16.54
C ALA A 26 -14.44 22.71 15.98
N GLU A 27 -13.63 23.67 16.43
CA GLU A 27 -13.62 25.03 15.88
C GLU A 27 -13.26 25.04 14.38
N THR A 28 -12.29 24.22 13.97
CA THR A 28 -11.92 24.07 12.55
C THR A 28 -13.09 23.59 11.71
N ILE A 29 -13.82 22.57 12.19
CA ILE A 29 -15.01 22.06 11.50
C ILE A 29 -16.08 23.15 11.41
N ASN A 30 -16.35 23.85 12.51
CA ASN A 30 -17.38 24.89 12.56
C ASN A 30 -17.05 26.07 11.65
N ALA A 31 -15.78 26.50 11.61
CA ALA A 31 -15.32 27.57 10.73
C ALA A 31 -15.47 27.22 9.24
N ARG A 32 -15.32 25.94 8.88
CA ARG A 32 -15.41 25.47 7.48
C ARG A 32 -16.84 25.16 7.03
N LEU A 33 -17.65 24.61 7.92
CA LEU A 33 -18.98 24.09 7.58
C LEU A 33 -20.14 24.95 8.10
N GLY A 34 -19.85 25.98 8.92
CA GLY A 34 -20.89 26.79 9.57
C GLY A 34 -21.69 26.04 10.63
N GLY A 35 -21.13 24.94 11.19
CA GLY A 35 -21.81 24.04 12.12
C GLY A 35 -21.60 24.37 13.61
N THR A 36 -22.17 23.53 14.46
CA THR A 36 -22.04 23.58 15.94
C THR A 36 -21.50 22.27 16.52
N VAL A 37 -20.43 21.75 15.93
CA VAL A 37 -19.70 20.60 16.46
C VAL A 37 -19.02 21.00 17.76
N SER A 38 -19.14 20.14 18.77
CA SER A 38 -18.49 20.32 20.07
C SER A 38 -17.43 19.24 20.30
N LYS A 39 -16.51 19.49 21.23
CA LYS A 39 -15.59 18.47 21.74
C LYS A 39 -16.30 17.21 22.23
N GLY A 40 -17.47 17.35 22.87
CA GLY A 40 -18.28 16.22 23.32
C GLY A 40 -18.75 15.35 22.14
N THR A 41 -19.12 15.98 21.02
CA THR A 41 -19.47 15.29 19.78
C THR A 41 -18.27 14.52 19.22
N LEU A 42 -17.10 15.15 19.13
CA LEU A 42 -15.88 14.50 18.63
C LEU A 42 -15.44 13.33 19.52
N SER A 43 -15.51 13.48 20.85
CA SER A 43 -15.21 12.40 21.79
C SER A 43 -16.13 11.19 21.63
N LYS A 44 -17.44 11.41 21.42
CA LYS A 44 -18.40 10.34 21.12
C LYS A 44 -18.10 9.64 19.79
N ARG A 45 -17.57 10.36 18.79
CA ARG A 45 -17.14 9.74 17.53
C ARG A 45 -15.89 8.89 17.69
N LEU A 46 -14.89 9.42 18.38
CA LEU A 46 -13.61 8.72 18.63
C LEU A 46 -13.80 7.45 19.46
N SER A 47 -14.69 7.49 20.46
CA SER A 47 -15.10 6.31 21.23
C SER A 47 -16.01 5.34 20.45
N GLY A 48 -16.43 5.70 19.23
CA GLY A 48 -17.26 4.87 18.35
C GLY A 48 -18.75 4.86 18.67
N GLN A 49 -19.20 5.69 19.63
CA GLN A 49 -20.62 5.89 19.94
C GLN A 49 -21.36 6.60 18.80
N LEU A 50 -20.67 7.48 18.07
CA LEU A 50 -21.18 8.17 16.89
C LEU A 50 -20.32 7.89 15.65
N GLY A 51 -20.94 7.93 14.47
CA GLY A 51 -20.23 7.93 13.21
C GLY A 51 -19.65 9.31 12.87
N TRP A 52 -18.69 9.32 11.95
CA TRP A 52 -18.16 10.54 11.35
C TRP A 52 -18.96 10.91 10.10
N PRO A 53 -19.57 12.10 10.03
CA PRO A 53 -20.08 12.65 8.79
C PRO A 53 -18.92 12.89 7.81
N VAL A 54 -19.16 12.67 6.52
CA VAL A 54 -18.11 12.70 5.50
C VAL A 54 -17.56 14.11 5.33
N GLU A 55 -18.44 15.11 5.35
CA GLU A 55 -18.12 16.52 5.27
C GLU A 55 -17.18 16.98 6.39
N GLU A 56 -17.32 16.44 7.60
CA GLU A 56 -16.47 16.78 8.73
C GLU A 56 -15.10 16.10 8.65
N VAL A 57 -15.05 14.88 8.12
CA VAL A 57 -13.78 14.21 7.80
C VAL A 57 -13.03 15.02 6.76
N MET A 58 -13.69 15.39 5.66
CA MET A 58 -13.09 16.21 4.60
C MET A 58 -12.60 17.55 5.15
N ALA A 59 -13.40 18.24 5.97
CA ALA A 59 -13.01 19.52 6.55
C ALA A 59 -11.71 19.43 7.38
N LEU A 60 -11.57 18.39 8.20
CA LEU A 60 -10.35 18.18 9.00
C LEU A 60 -9.16 17.73 8.13
N GLU A 61 -9.37 16.82 7.18
CA GLU A 61 -8.32 16.37 6.26
C GLU A 61 -7.76 17.50 5.41
N ASP A 62 -8.64 18.34 4.85
CA ASP A 62 -8.30 19.50 4.03
C ASP A 62 -7.60 20.58 4.86
N ALA A 63 -8.06 20.81 6.11
CA ALA A 63 -7.40 21.73 7.03
C ALA A 63 -6.00 21.26 7.42
N ALA A 64 -5.80 19.94 7.52
CA ALA A 64 -4.51 19.35 7.85
C ALA A 64 -3.58 19.16 6.64
N GLY A 65 -4.08 19.30 5.41
CA GLY A 65 -3.35 18.91 4.19
C GLY A 65 -2.99 17.42 4.16
N ARG A 66 -3.69 16.59 4.94
CA ARG A 66 -3.43 15.16 5.12
C ARG A 66 -4.75 14.41 5.02
N HIS A 67 -4.79 13.40 4.13
CA HIS A 67 -6.04 12.73 3.75
C HIS A 67 -6.05 11.22 4.07
N PRO A 68 -5.81 10.78 5.31
CA PRO A 68 -5.68 9.35 5.65
C PRO A 68 -6.96 8.53 5.41
N VAL A 69 -8.14 9.04 5.75
CA VAL A 69 -9.44 8.39 5.53
C VAL A 69 -9.78 8.40 4.04
N THR A 70 -9.61 9.53 3.36
CA THR A 70 -9.84 9.59 1.90
C THR A 70 -8.90 8.65 1.14
N ARG A 71 -7.61 8.57 1.49
CA ARG A 71 -6.69 7.57 0.90
C ARG A 71 -7.13 6.15 1.19
N MET A 72 -7.54 5.85 2.43
CA MET A 72 -8.08 4.52 2.78
C MET A 72 -9.30 4.17 1.92
N LEU A 73 -10.20 5.12 1.67
CA LEU A 73 -11.37 4.92 0.81
C LEU A 73 -10.97 4.77 -0.66
N ALA A 74 -10.03 5.57 -1.16
CA ALA A 74 -9.52 5.49 -2.53
C ALA A 74 -8.88 4.11 -2.81
N ARG A 75 -8.13 3.55 -1.85
CA ARG A 75 -7.59 2.18 -1.96
C ARG A 75 -8.66 1.10 -2.11
N ARG A 76 -9.89 1.35 -1.63
CA ARG A 76 -11.00 0.40 -1.85
C ARG A 76 -11.45 0.37 -3.30
N LEU A 77 -11.21 1.45 -4.04
CA LEU A 77 -11.52 1.57 -5.46
C LEU A 77 -10.33 1.13 -6.33
N ASP A 78 -9.12 1.13 -5.78
CA ASP A 78 -7.94 0.75 -6.54
C ASP A 78 -7.87 -0.76 -6.77
N THR A 79 -8.28 -1.17 -7.97
CA THR A 79 -8.18 -2.56 -8.41
C THR A 79 -6.72 -2.97 -8.65
N ARG A 80 -5.83 -1.98 -8.86
CA ARG A 80 -4.41 -2.21 -9.17
C ARG A 80 -3.60 -2.68 -7.96
N GLU A 81 -3.89 -2.27 -6.73
CA GLU A 81 -3.20 -2.81 -5.53
C GLU A 81 -3.42 -4.33 -5.39
N ARG A 82 -4.60 -4.84 -5.78
CA ARG A 82 -4.87 -6.29 -5.79
C ARG A 82 -4.15 -7.01 -6.93
N THR A 83 -4.08 -6.38 -8.11
CA THR A 83 -3.38 -6.93 -9.28
C THR A 83 -1.86 -6.86 -9.13
N ALA A 84 -1.31 -5.81 -8.52
CA ALA A 84 0.12 -5.61 -8.30
C ALA A 84 0.66 -6.57 -7.22
N ALA A 85 -0.08 -6.80 -6.13
CA ALA A 85 0.30 -7.80 -5.14
C ALA A 85 0.27 -9.23 -5.70
N ALA A 86 -0.73 -9.54 -6.54
CA ALA A 86 -0.78 -10.82 -7.27
C ALA A 86 0.36 -10.94 -8.28
N SER A 87 0.65 -9.87 -9.02
CA SER A 87 1.73 -9.78 -10.00
C SER A 87 3.12 -9.93 -9.36
N LEU A 88 3.32 -9.42 -8.13
CA LEU A 88 4.59 -9.56 -7.43
C LEU A 88 4.84 -11.00 -6.97
N VAL A 89 3.82 -11.69 -6.46
CA VAL A 89 3.94 -13.10 -6.05
C VAL A 89 4.22 -13.99 -7.26
N GLU A 90 3.52 -13.77 -8.38
CA GLU A 90 3.73 -14.48 -9.63
C GLU A 90 5.14 -14.23 -10.19
N ALA A 91 5.56 -12.96 -10.31
CA ALA A 91 6.89 -12.59 -10.77
C ALA A 91 8.01 -13.13 -9.86
N SER A 92 7.77 -13.22 -8.55
CA SER A 92 8.73 -13.81 -7.60
C SER A 92 8.86 -15.33 -7.79
N GLY A 93 7.74 -16.01 -8.05
CA GLY A 93 7.71 -17.44 -8.33
C GLY A 93 8.43 -17.77 -9.64
N GLU A 94 8.13 -17.05 -10.71
CA GLU A 94 8.83 -17.18 -12.00
C GLU A 94 10.33 -16.92 -11.84
N ALA A 95 10.72 -15.79 -11.24
CA ALA A 95 12.13 -15.46 -11.04
C ALA A 95 12.89 -16.54 -10.25
N SER A 96 12.27 -17.12 -9.22
CA SER A 96 12.89 -18.20 -8.44
C SER A 96 13.05 -19.48 -9.25
N LYS A 97 12.08 -19.81 -10.11
CA LYS A 97 12.13 -21.00 -10.97
C LYS A 97 13.24 -20.86 -12.01
N GLU A 98 13.18 -19.80 -12.82
CA GLU A 98 14.09 -19.59 -13.95
C GLU A 98 15.53 -19.35 -13.47
N ALA A 99 15.74 -18.63 -12.35
CA ALA A 99 17.08 -18.49 -11.77
C ALA A 99 17.63 -19.84 -11.26
N GLY A 100 16.77 -20.70 -10.72
CA GLY A 100 17.15 -22.04 -10.29
C GLY A 100 17.56 -22.94 -11.47
N GLU A 101 16.78 -22.91 -12.55
CA GLU A 101 17.06 -23.64 -13.80
C GLU A 101 18.38 -23.17 -14.44
N ALA A 102 18.60 -21.85 -14.50
CA ALA A 102 19.86 -21.25 -14.94
C ALA A 102 21.08 -21.73 -14.12
N ILE A 103 20.98 -21.74 -12.79
CA ILE A 103 22.06 -22.21 -11.91
C ILE A 103 22.32 -23.70 -12.13
N CYS A 104 21.26 -24.51 -12.23
CA CYS A 104 21.40 -25.94 -12.51
C CYS A 104 22.06 -26.22 -13.87
N ALA A 105 21.66 -25.52 -14.92
CA ALA A 105 22.23 -25.67 -16.25
C ALA A 105 23.71 -25.24 -16.27
N ALA A 106 24.06 -24.13 -15.61
CA ALA A 106 25.45 -23.70 -15.47
C ALA A 106 26.33 -24.75 -14.75
N LEU A 107 25.81 -25.38 -13.69
CA LEU A 107 26.51 -26.45 -12.98
C LEU A 107 26.70 -27.70 -13.84
N ARG A 108 25.74 -28.05 -14.70
CA ARG A 108 25.86 -29.17 -15.65
C ARG A 108 26.90 -28.86 -16.72
N ALA A 109 26.83 -27.68 -17.32
CA ALA A 109 27.81 -27.21 -18.30
C ALA A 109 29.23 -27.21 -17.75
N ALA A 110 29.43 -26.77 -16.50
CA ALA A 110 30.74 -26.75 -15.85
C ALA A 110 31.34 -28.16 -15.61
N GLN A 111 30.50 -29.20 -15.55
CA GLN A 111 30.91 -30.58 -15.34
C GLN A 111 30.93 -31.41 -16.63
N SER A 112 30.57 -30.80 -17.76
CA SER A 112 30.46 -31.46 -19.07
C SER A 112 31.52 -30.94 -20.04
N ALA A 113 31.95 -31.79 -20.97
CA ALA A 113 32.75 -31.39 -22.13
C ALA A 113 31.87 -31.15 -23.38
N ASP A 114 30.54 -31.28 -23.24
CA ASP A 114 29.59 -31.08 -24.32
C ASP A 114 29.28 -29.59 -24.54
N ALA A 115 29.48 -29.14 -25.78
CA ALA A 115 29.13 -27.79 -26.19
C ALA A 115 27.62 -27.52 -26.14
N GLY A 116 26.78 -28.56 -26.24
CA GLY A 116 25.32 -28.44 -26.11
C GLY A 116 24.88 -28.02 -24.70
N GLU A 117 25.55 -28.52 -23.67
CA GLU A 117 25.29 -28.14 -22.27
C GLU A 117 25.66 -26.68 -22.02
N LEU A 118 26.76 -26.19 -22.60
CA LEU A 118 27.13 -24.78 -22.50
C LEU A 118 26.11 -23.87 -23.20
N ALA A 119 25.65 -24.25 -24.40
CA ALA A 119 24.63 -23.48 -25.11
C ALA A 119 23.31 -23.43 -24.32
N THR A 120 22.90 -24.56 -23.73
CA THR A 120 21.72 -24.64 -22.86
C THR A 120 21.87 -23.73 -21.64
N ALA A 121 23.02 -23.76 -20.96
CA ALA A 121 23.28 -22.90 -19.80
C ALA A 121 23.21 -21.41 -20.14
N ILE A 122 23.70 -21.00 -21.32
CA ILE A 122 23.60 -19.61 -21.77
C ILE A 122 22.14 -19.21 -22.00
N GLN A 123 21.33 -20.09 -22.61
CA GLN A 123 19.92 -19.83 -22.85
C GLN A 123 19.16 -19.70 -21.52
N GLU A 124 19.32 -20.65 -20.61
CA GLU A 124 18.67 -20.64 -19.30
C GLU A 124 19.07 -19.40 -18.48
N ALA A 125 20.34 -18.97 -18.56
CA ALA A 125 20.78 -17.73 -17.94
C ALA A 125 20.10 -16.48 -18.50
N ALA A 126 19.81 -16.43 -19.80
CA ALA A 126 19.08 -15.33 -20.42
C ALA A 126 17.60 -15.31 -19.97
N GLU A 127 16.97 -16.48 -19.86
CA GLU A 127 15.61 -16.63 -19.34
C GLU A 127 15.52 -16.18 -17.87
N GLY A 128 16.50 -16.58 -17.04
CA GLY A 128 16.66 -16.11 -15.67
C GLY A 128 16.87 -14.59 -15.55
N GLU A 129 17.67 -13.98 -16.42
CA GLU A 129 17.84 -12.52 -16.45
C GLU A 129 16.51 -11.80 -16.75
N GLN A 130 15.77 -12.32 -17.73
CA GLN A 130 14.49 -11.74 -18.12
C GLN A 130 13.46 -11.84 -16.99
N ALA A 131 13.39 -12.97 -16.29
CA ALA A 131 12.50 -13.16 -15.14
C ALA A 131 12.85 -12.22 -13.97
N LEU A 132 14.13 -12.08 -13.63
CA LEU A 132 14.60 -11.14 -12.61
C LEU A 132 14.32 -9.68 -12.98
N ARG A 133 14.39 -9.34 -14.27
CA ARG A 133 14.03 -8.00 -14.77
C ARG A 133 12.55 -7.71 -14.56
N ARG A 134 11.65 -8.66 -14.88
CA ARG A 134 10.21 -8.52 -14.63
C ARG A 134 9.90 -8.36 -13.14
N LEU A 135 10.58 -9.13 -12.27
CA LEU A 135 10.44 -8.99 -10.83
C LEU A 135 10.84 -7.59 -10.35
N ARG A 136 11.96 -7.04 -10.85
CA ARG A 136 12.40 -5.67 -10.55
C ARG A 136 11.34 -4.65 -10.96
N GLU A 137 10.79 -4.76 -12.17
CA GLU A 137 9.74 -3.87 -12.67
C GLU A 137 8.47 -3.95 -11.80
N ALA A 138 8.08 -5.15 -11.37
CA ALA A 138 6.96 -5.34 -10.45
C ALA A 138 7.22 -4.70 -9.08
N LEU A 139 8.44 -4.81 -8.54
CA LEU A 139 8.84 -4.16 -7.27
C LEU A 139 8.82 -2.63 -7.37
N GLU A 140 9.25 -2.07 -8.50
CA GLU A 140 9.22 -0.62 -8.75
C GLU A 140 7.79 -0.09 -8.87
N ALA A 141 6.87 -0.88 -9.42
CA ALA A 141 5.46 -0.52 -9.59
C ALA A 141 4.64 -0.50 -8.28
N VAL A 142 5.16 -1.10 -7.20
CA VAL A 142 4.50 -1.12 -5.87
C VAL A 142 4.84 0.14 -5.05
N ARG A 143 5.79 0.96 -5.51
CA ARG A 143 6.30 2.14 -4.78
C ARG A 143 5.54 3.42 -5.11
#